data_AF-A0A917NV99-F1
#
_entry.id   AF-A0A917NV99-F1
#
_cell.length_a   1.000
_cell.length_b   1.000
_cell.length_c   1.000
_cell.angle_alpha   90.00
_cell.angle_beta   90.00
_cell.angle_gamma   90.00
#
_symmetry.space_group_name_H-M   'P 1'
#
loop_
_entity.id
_entity.type
_entity.pdbx_description
1 polymer ?
#
loop_
_entity_poly.entity_id
_entity_poly.type
_entity_poly.pdbx_seq_one_letter_code
_entity_poly.pdbx_strand_id
1 'polypeptide(L)'
;MLAGYDLTGPGDDITYSWARKLASHHYDVFLMDLQGNGRSPRPKMDEPRNANPAQRSVLTPNPLPEPYTGPPLYPHQLGSSGSEWAELATVIAFIKAQPNMTTPIDFIGWSAAGPVMGPYTLQHPEDVKSLFLLAPIFTPLGRWSGSVSDPFGLPPNTILPVSLPPAVFESPCTSTAS
;
A
#
# COMPACT_ATOMS: atom_id res chain seq x y z
N MET A 1 -8.00 13.66 1.78
CA MET A 1 -7.20 12.56 2.36
C MET A 1 -6.02 13.21 3.01
N LEU A 2 -5.84 12.99 4.31
CA LEU A 2 -4.68 13.46 5.06
C LEU A 2 -3.52 12.52 4.77
N ALA A 3 -2.31 13.04 4.58
CA ALA A 3 -1.14 12.17 4.63
C ALA A 3 -1.01 11.61 6.05
N GLY A 4 -0.35 10.46 6.20
CA GLY A 4 -0.04 9.95 7.55
C GLY A 4 0.56 11.06 8.40
N TYR A 5 0.01 11.24 9.62
CA TYR A 5 0.44 12.21 10.63
C TYR A 5 0.14 13.69 10.35
N ASP A 6 -0.60 14.04 9.30
CA ASP A 6 -1.19 15.38 9.22
C ASP A 6 -2.25 15.54 10.33
N LEU A 7 -2.27 16.71 11.00
CA LEU A 7 -3.27 17.04 12.02
C LEU A 7 -4.18 18.16 11.51
N THR A 8 -5.48 17.97 11.67
CA THR A 8 -6.51 18.98 11.34
C THR A 8 -6.88 19.82 12.56
N GLY A 9 -7.24 21.07 12.31
CA GLY A 9 -7.83 21.98 13.30
C GLY A 9 -9.35 22.07 13.14
N PRO A 10 -10.01 22.92 13.93
CA PRO A 10 -11.43 23.22 13.75
C PRO A 10 -11.69 23.75 12.33
N GLY A 11 -12.66 23.17 11.61
CA GLY A 11 -13.02 23.60 10.25
C GLY A 11 -12.32 22.84 9.11
N ASP A 12 -11.84 21.62 9.36
CA ASP A 12 -11.20 20.70 8.39
C ASP A 12 -9.89 21.20 7.75
N ASP A 13 -9.33 22.31 8.24
CA ASP A 13 -8.04 22.82 7.80
C ASP A 13 -6.88 22.00 8.39
N ILE A 14 -5.96 21.53 7.52
CA ILE A 14 -4.72 20.87 7.94
C ILE A 14 -3.83 21.89 8.65
N THR A 15 -3.79 21.79 9.98
CA THR A 15 -3.06 22.71 10.85
C THR A 15 -1.59 22.31 10.98
N TYR A 16 -1.30 21.01 10.95
CA TYR A 16 0.07 20.50 10.93
C TYR A 16 0.25 19.52 9.79
N SER A 17 1.16 19.83 8.86
CA SER A 17 1.58 18.90 7.82
C SER A 17 3.10 18.80 7.78
N TRP A 18 3.61 17.60 8.00
CA TRP A 18 5.05 17.33 8.01
C TRP A 18 5.67 17.61 6.63
N ALA A 19 4.96 17.24 5.55
CA ALA A 19 5.44 17.42 4.18
C ALA A 19 5.56 18.91 3.85
N ARG A 20 4.53 19.71 4.20
CA ARG A 20 4.60 21.17 4.06
C ARG A 20 5.69 21.78 4.93
N LYS A 21 5.89 21.25 6.14
CA LYS A 21 6.96 21.72 7.02
C LYS A 21 8.34 21.47 6.40
N LEU A 22 8.62 20.29 5.88
CA LEU A 22 9.85 20.01 5.15
C LEU A 22 10.01 20.90 3.91
N ALA A 23 8.96 21.05 3.11
CA ALA A 23 8.99 21.95 1.95
C ALA A 23 9.30 23.41 2.33
N SER A 24 8.77 23.90 3.47
CA SER A 24 9.10 25.24 3.99
C SER A 24 10.57 25.39 4.42
N HIS A 25 11.29 24.28 4.58
CA HIS A 25 12.71 24.22 4.86
C HIS A 25 13.54 23.81 3.63
N HIS A 26 13.03 24.06 2.41
CA HIS A 26 13.72 23.88 1.14
C HIS A 26 14.03 22.42 0.75
N TYR A 27 13.23 21.47 1.26
CA TYR A 27 13.23 20.10 0.73
C TYR A 27 12.24 19.97 -0.42
N ASP A 28 12.64 19.26 -1.47
CA ASP A 28 11.71 18.76 -2.48
C ASP A 28 11.00 17.51 -1.95
N VAL A 29 9.71 17.65 -1.66
CA VAL A 29 8.91 16.59 -1.02
C VAL A 29 7.94 15.99 -2.03
N PHE A 30 8.05 14.68 -2.22
CA PHE A 30 7.13 13.90 -3.05
C PHE A 30 6.25 13.01 -2.17
N LEU A 31 4.97 12.93 -2.51
CA LEU A 31 4.04 11.97 -1.93
C LEU A 31 3.50 11.07 -3.03
N MET A 32 3.33 9.79 -2.73
CA MET A 32 2.80 8.81 -3.66
C MET A 32 1.59 8.10 -3.08
N ASP A 33 0.64 7.79 -3.95
CA ASP A 33 -0.46 6.86 -3.69
C ASP A 33 -0.17 5.56 -4.46
N LEU A 34 -0.26 4.40 -3.81
CA LEU A 34 -0.24 3.13 -4.52
C LEU A 34 -1.56 2.89 -5.25
N GLN A 35 -1.55 2.10 -6.32
CA GLN A 35 -2.77 1.63 -6.99
C GLN A 35 -3.83 1.19 -5.97
N GLY A 36 -5.10 1.56 -6.21
CA GLY A 36 -6.19 1.33 -5.26
C GLY A 36 -6.43 2.47 -4.26
N ASN A 37 -5.47 3.40 -4.09
CA ASN A 37 -5.52 4.45 -3.06
C ASN A 37 -5.52 5.86 -3.65
N GLY A 38 -6.05 6.81 -2.86
CA GLY A 38 -5.96 8.24 -3.13
C GLY A 38 -6.30 8.64 -4.57
N ARG A 39 -5.32 9.23 -5.24
CA ARG A 39 -5.40 9.68 -6.65
C ARG A 39 -4.93 8.65 -7.67
N SER A 40 -4.39 7.52 -7.22
CA SER A 40 -3.97 6.45 -8.14
C SER A 40 -5.18 5.71 -8.72
N PRO A 41 -5.05 5.13 -9.93
CA PRO A 41 -6.13 4.37 -10.55
C PRO A 41 -6.65 3.27 -9.62
N ARG A 42 -7.97 3.09 -9.61
CA ARG A 42 -8.63 2.05 -8.82
C ARG A 42 -9.92 1.59 -9.47
N PRO A 43 -10.26 0.29 -9.38
CA PRO A 43 -11.57 -0.19 -9.78
C PRO A 43 -12.64 0.34 -8.82
N LYS A 44 -13.90 0.02 -9.10
CA LYS A 44 -15.00 0.32 -8.19
C LYS A 44 -14.85 -0.51 -6.91
N MET A 45 -14.36 0.13 -5.85
CA MET A 45 -13.98 -0.50 -4.57
C MET A 45 -15.17 -0.77 -3.63
N ASP A 46 -16.29 -0.07 -3.82
CA ASP A 46 -17.53 -0.21 -3.05
C ASP A 46 -18.51 -1.22 -3.67
N GLU A 47 -18.06 -1.99 -4.66
CA GLU A 47 -18.88 -3.00 -5.34
C GLU A 47 -18.87 -4.32 -4.54
N PRO A 48 -19.95 -4.68 -3.82
CA PRO A 48 -19.98 -5.88 -2.98
C PRO A 48 -19.82 -7.18 -3.77
N ARG A 49 -20.16 -7.18 -5.06
CA ARG A 49 -19.93 -8.34 -5.95
C ARG A 49 -18.46 -8.60 -6.23
N ASN A 50 -17.58 -7.64 -5.98
CA ASN A 50 -16.12 -7.79 -6.09
C ASN A 50 -15.48 -8.34 -4.80
N ALA A 51 -16.22 -8.45 -3.70
CA ALA A 51 -15.69 -9.05 -2.48
C ALA A 51 -15.27 -10.51 -2.69
N ASN A 52 -14.43 -11.02 -1.79
CA ASN A 52 -14.03 -12.43 -1.80
C ASN A 52 -15.28 -13.33 -1.75
N PRO A 53 -15.47 -14.27 -2.70
CA PRO A 53 -16.61 -15.18 -2.69
C PRO A 53 -16.86 -15.87 -1.33
N ALA A 54 -15.80 -16.21 -0.59
CA ALA A 54 -15.89 -16.85 0.72
C ALA A 54 -16.48 -15.94 1.82
N GLN A 55 -16.46 -14.62 1.63
CA GLN A 55 -16.92 -13.62 2.59
C GLN A 55 -18.20 -12.91 2.15
N ARG A 56 -18.67 -13.10 0.91
CA ARG A 56 -19.85 -12.38 0.37
C ARG A 56 -21.15 -12.66 1.12
N SER A 57 -21.27 -13.79 1.80
CA SER A 57 -22.47 -14.13 2.56
C SER A 57 -22.77 -13.11 3.67
N VAL A 58 -21.76 -12.45 4.24
CA VAL A 58 -21.96 -11.43 5.29
C VAL A 58 -22.46 -10.09 4.75
N LEU A 59 -22.45 -9.92 3.42
CA LEU A 59 -22.91 -8.71 2.74
C LEU A 59 -24.40 -8.77 2.36
N THR A 60 -25.11 -9.83 2.77
CA THR A 60 -26.55 -9.99 2.60
C THR A 60 -27.26 -9.87 3.96
N PRO A 61 -28.36 -9.10 4.09
CA PRO A 61 -29.12 -8.42 3.02
C PRO A 61 -28.61 -7.02 2.66
N ASN A 62 -27.54 -6.53 3.29
CA ASN A 62 -27.00 -5.19 3.06
C ASN A 62 -25.48 -5.24 2.87
N PRO A 63 -24.92 -4.73 1.77
CA PRO A 63 -25.59 -4.05 0.64
C PRO A 63 -26.22 -4.96 -0.44
N LEU A 64 -26.07 -6.29 -0.35
CA LEU A 64 -26.64 -7.22 -1.33
C LEU A 64 -28.03 -7.70 -0.88
N PRO A 65 -29.11 -7.44 -1.64
CA PRO A 65 -30.45 -7.87 -1.24
C PRO A 65 -30.61 -9.39 -1.13
N GLU A 66 -29.85 -10.13 -1.94
CA GLU A 66 -29.80 -11.60 -1.95
C GLU A 66 -28.35 -12.07 -2.11
N PRO A 67 -28.01 -13.32 -1.70
CA PRO A 67 -26.66 -13.84 -1.87
C PRO A 67 -26.20 -13.85 -3.33
N TYR A 68 -25.01 -13.30 -3.60
CA TYR A 68 -24.41 -13.27 -4.94
C TYR A 68 -23.38 -14.38 -5.15
N THR A 69 -23.69 -15.32 -6.04
CA THR A 69 -22.83 -16.48 -6.36
C THR A 69 -22.09 -16.36 -7.69
N GLY A 70 -22.29 -15.28 -8.45
CA GLY A 70 -21.64 -15.04 -9.74
C GLY A 70 -20.16 -14.67 -9.63
N PRO A 71 -19.44 -14.55 -10.76
CA PRO A 71 -18.05 -14.11 -10.77
C PRO A 71 -17.90 -12.64 -10.29
N PRO A 72 -16.74 -12.24 -9.75
CA PRO A 72 -16.43 -10.82 -9.53
C PRO A 72 -16.59 -10.02 -10.82
N LEU A 73 -17.07 -8.77 -10.72
CA LEU A 73 -17.12 -7.86 -11.88
C LEU A 73 -15.73 -7.34 -12.26
N TYR A 74 -14.82 -7.29 -11.29
CA TYR A 74 -13.40 -7.03 -11.49
C TYR A 74 -12.61 -8.33 -11.26
N PRO A 75 -12.29 -9.10 -12.32
CA PRO A 75 -11.64 -10.40 -12.19
C PRO A 75 -10.11 -10.31 -12.13
N HIS A 76 -9.55 -9.10 -12.00
CA HIS A 76 -8.12 -8.88 -11.97
C HIS A 76 -7.61 -8.70 -10.54
N GLN A 77 -6.36 -9.06 -10.31
CA GLN A 77 -5.69 -8.72 -9.06
C GLN A 77 -5.46 -7.21 -8.99
N LEU A 78 -5.75 -6.59 -7.84
CA LEU A 78 -5.52 -5.17 -7.66
C LEU A 78 -4.02 -4.85 -7.54
N GLY A 79 -3.29 -5.64 -6.75
CA GLY A 79 -1.85 -5.49 -6.55
C GLY A 79 -1.25 -6.69 -5.82
N SER A 80 0.08 -6.68 -5.73
CA SER A 80 0.92 -7.63 -5.00
C SER A 80 2.12 -6.87 -4.46
N SER A 81 2.88 -7.42 -3.50
CA SER A 81 4.11 -6.75 -3.06
C SER A 81 5.09 -6.50 -4.21
N GLY A 82 5.20 -7.42 -5.17
CA GLY A 82 6.02 -7.20 -6.37
C GLY A 82 5.56 -6.00 -7.20
N SER A 83 4.25 -5.84 -7.42
CA SER A 83 3.73 -4.68 -8.15
C SER A 83 3.85 -3.38 -7.35
N GLU A 84 3.66 -3.43 -6.03
CA GLU A 84 3.84 -2.27 -5.15
C GLU A 84 5.30 -1.79 -5.13
N TRP A 85 6.26 -2.71 -5.10
CA TRP A 85 7.69 -2.37 -5.22
C TRP A 85 8.01 -1.79 -6.60
N ALA A 86 7.40 -2.31 -7.68
CA ALA A 86 7.56 -1.77 -9.02
C ALA A 86 6.94 -0.36 -9.19
N GLU A 87 5.81 -0.08 -8.52
CA GLU A 87 5.23 1.26 -8.46
C GLU A 87 6.17 2.24 -7.74
N LEU A 88 6.72 1.85 -6.58
CA LEU A 88 7.72 2.65 -5.87
C LEU A 88 8.96 2.90 -6.74
N ALA A 89 9.47 1.87 -7.43
CA ALA A 89 10.59 1.99 -8.38
C ALA A 89 10.29 3.02 -9.48
N THR A 90 9.07 3.01 -10.01
CA THR A 90 8.63 3.94 -11.05
C THR A 90 8.61 5.39 -10.55
N VAL A 91 8.12 5.62 -9.33
CA VAL A 91 8.14 6.95 -8.69
C VAL A 91 9.57 7.43 -8.46
N ILE A 92 10.46 6.55 -7.98
CA ILE A 92 11.86 6.88 -7.78
C ILE A 92 12.54 7.25 -9.10
N ALA A 93 12.31 6.47 -10.16
CA ALA A 93 12.82 6.78 -11.49
C ALA A 93 12.33 8.14 -11.98
N PHE A 94 11.04 8.45 -11.76
CA PHE A 94 10.48 9.77 -12.07
C PHE A 94 11.16 10.91 -11.29
N ILE A 95 11.39 10.74 -9.99
CA ILE A 95 12.08 11.72 -9.14
C ILE A 95 13.51 11.93 -9.63
N LYS A 96 14.26 10.85 -9.88
CA LYS A 96 15.65 10.88 -10.37
C LYS A 96 15.79 11.58 -11.72
N ALA A 97 14.74 11.56 -12.54
CA ALA A 97 14.71 12.23 -13.83
C ALA A 97 14.41 13.74 -13.73
N GLN A 98 13.97 14.26 -12.57
CA GLN A 98 13.71 15.69 -12.43
C GLN A 98 15.01 16.50 -12.38
N PRO A 99 15.02 17.73 -12.95
CA PRO A 99 16.17 18.62 -12.83
C PRO A 99 16.51 18.91 -11.38
N ASN A 100 17.81 18.96 -11.06
CA ASN A 100 18.35 19.33 -9.75
C ASN A 100 18.01 18.38 -8.57
N MET A 101 17.48 17.17 -8.84
CA MET A 101 17.28 16.19 -7.79
C MET A 101 18.59 15.52 -7.36
N THR A 102 18.74 15.37 -6.05
CA THR A 102 19.87 14.64 -5.47
C THR A 102 19.48 13.21 -5.15
N THR A 103 20.35 12.28 -5.50
CA THR A 103 20.28 10.88 -5.08
C THR A 103 21.46 10.56 -4.16
N PRO A 104 21.31 9.64 -3.20
CA PRO A 104 20.11 8.85 -2.91
C PRO A 104 19.00 9.63 -2.17
N ILE A 105 17.77 9.10 -2.14
CA ILE A 105 16.55 9.76 -1.64
C ILE A 105 16.29 9.40 -0.17
N ASP A 106 15.83 10.35 0.63
CA ASP A 106 15.37 10.12 2.01
C ASP A 106 13.91 9.60 2.02
N PHE A 107 13.67 8.41 2.60
CA PHE A 107 12.35 7.77 2.64
C PHE A 107 11.63 7.99 3.97
N ILE A 108 10.34 8.32 3.88
CA ILE A 108 9.42 8.45 5.02
C ILE A 108 8.20 7.57 4.75
N GLY A 109 7.98 6.56 5.60
CA GLY A 109 6.88 5.61 5.48
C GLY A 109 6.02 5.51 6.74
N TRP A 110 4.72 5.32 6.55
CA TRP A 110 3.74 5.05 7.61
C TRP A 110 3.10 3.67 7.42
N SER A 111 3.02 2.88 8.50
CA SER A 111 2.13 1.70 8.56
C SER A 111 2.37 0.72 7.41
N ALA A 112 1.43 0.62 6.46
CA ALA A 112 1.53 -0.21 5.28
C ALA A 112 2.70 0.13 4.33
N ALA A 113 3.37 1.27 4.53
CA ALA A 113 4.63 1.57 3.83
C ALA A 113 5.77 0.63 4.25
N GLY A 114 5.73 0.04 5.45
CA GLY A 114 6.74 -0.92 5.94
C GLY A 114 7.01 -2.07 4.96
N PRO A 115 6.01 -2.89 4.58
CA PRO A 115 6.18 -3.98 3.62
C PRO A 115 6.47 -3.53 2.17
N VAL A 116 6.39 -2.24 1.86
CA VAL A 116 6.70 -1.70 0.53
C VAL A 116 8.12 -1.14 0.50
N MET A 117 8.43 -0.16 1.36
CA MET A 117 9.71 0.52 1.40
C MET A 117 10.83 -0.34 2.01
N GLY A 118 10.53 -1.17 3.02
CA GLY A 118 11.54 -2.01 3.68
C GLY A 118 12.24 -2.97 2.71
N PRO A 119 11.51 -3.85 2.01
CA PRO A 119 12.06 -4.71 0.98
C PRO A 119 12.73 -3.96 -0.17
N TYR A 120 12.16 -2.83 -0.60
CA TYR A 120 12.76 -2.01 -1.66
C TYR A 120 14.14 -1.51 -1.24
N THR A 121 14.28 -0.93 -0.04
CA THR A 121 15.57 -0.43 0.47
C THR A 121 16.63 -1.52 0.55
N LEU A 122 16.25 -2.75 0.90
CA LEU A 122 17.19 -3.87 0.95
C LEU A 122 17.61 -4.37 -0.44
N GLN A 123 16.75 -4.23 -1.45
CA GLN A 123 17.03 -4.62 -2.84
C GLN A 123 17.75 -3.53 -3.65
N HIS A 124 17.55 -2.26 -3.29
CA HIS A 124 18.06 -1.07 -3.99
C HIS A 124 18.70 -0.06 -3.02
N PRO A 125 19.74 -0.45 -2.25
CA PRO A 125 20.37 0.45 -1.29
C PRO A 125 20.98 1.70 -1.93
N GLU A 126 21.31 1.66 -3.22
CA GLU A 126 21.83 2.79 -4.00
C GLU A 126 20.82 3.92 -4.21
N ASP A 127 19.52 3.63 -4.09
CA ASP A 127 18.45 4.61 -4.25
C ASP A 127 18.09 5.32 -2.94
N VAL A 128 18.50 4.78 -1.79
CA VAL A 128 17.96 5.17 -0.46
C VAL A 128 19.05 5.70 0.46
N LYS A 129 18.90 6.96 0.87
CA LYS A 129 19.85 7.66 1.75
C LYS A 129 19.57 7.37 3.22
N SER A 130 18.30 7.41 3.58
CA SER A 130 17.80 7.08 4.90
C SER A 130 16.38 6.53 4.79
N LEU A 131 15.98 5.70 5.75
CA LEU A 131 14.64 5.14 5.83
C LEU A 131 14.08 5.42 7.23
N PHE A 132 13.05 6.26 7.29
CA PHE A 132 12.26 6.50 8.48
C PHE A 132 10.89 5.81 8.35
N LEU A 133 10.62 4.84 9.23
CA LEU A 133 9.35 4.13 9.30
C LEU A 133 8.65 4.44 10.62
N LEU A 134 7.45 4.99 10.54
CA LEU A 134 6.63 5.28 11.71
C LEU A 134 5.42 4.33 11.77
N ALA A 135 5.21 3.76 12.96
CA ALA A 135 4.23 2.69 13.21
C ALA A 135 4.21 1.60 12.11
N PRO A 136 5.37 1.05 11.70
CA PRO A 136 5.42 0.13 10.56
C PRO A 136 4.66 -1.16 10.82
N ILE A 137 4.04 -1.68 9.77
CA ILE A 137 3.55 -3.05 9.76
C ILE A 137 4.75 -3.97 9.53
N PHE A 138 5.05 -4.81 10.51
CA PHE A 138 5.88 -5.99 10.36
C PHE A 138 5.02 -7.21 10.63
N THR A 139 4.96 -8.14 9.68
CA THR A 139 4.24 -9.40 9.93
C THR A 139 4.98 -10.18 11.02
N PRO A 140 4.28 -10.81 11.99
CA PRO A 140 4.91 -11.48 13.13
C PRO A 140 5.93 -12.57 12.76
N LEU A 141 5.84 -13.09 11.53
CA LEU A 141 6.68 -14.15 10.99
C LEU A 141 7.56 -13.67 9.83
N GLY A 142 7.56 -12.37 9.50
CA GLY A 142 8.17 -11.84 8.27
C GLY A 142 7.50 -12.39 7.01
N ARG A 143 7.98 -11.96 5.83
CA ARG A 143 7.79 -12.73 4.59
C ARG A 143 8.92 -13.75 4.54
N TRP A 144 8.60 -15.03 4.52
CA TRP A 144 9.60 -16.08 4.24
C TRP A 144 9.53 -16.47 2.77
N SER A 145 10.62 -16.25 2.05
CA SER A 145 10.90 -17.07 0.88
C SER A 145 11.46 -18.41 1.35
N GLY A 146 11.20 -19.48 0.60
CA GLY A 146 11.86 -20.77 0.84
C GLY A 146 13.32 -20.78 0.40
N SER A 147 13.87 -19.64 -0.04
CA SER A 147 15.15 -19.53 -0.74
C SER A 147 16.02 -18.43 -0.11
N VAL A 148 17.12 -18.84 0.53
CA VAL A 148 18.08 -17.89 1.13
C VAL A 148 18.68 -16.95 0.09
N SER A 149 18.81 -17.38 -1.17
CA SER A 149 19.33 -16.55 -2.26
C SER A 149 18.30 -15.58 -2.86
N ASP A 150 17.03 -15.73 -2.49
CA ASP A 150 15.94 -14.87 -2.94
C ASP A 150 15.00 -14.56 -1.76
N PRO A 151 15.43 -13.77 -0.78
CA PRO A 151 14.70 -13.53 0.46
C PRO A 151 13.34 -12.82 0.25
N PHE A 152 13.10 -12.23 -0.92
CA PHE A 152 11.85 -11.53 -1.28
C PHE A 152 11.01 -12.30 -2.30
N GLY A 153 11.47 -13.47 -2.72
CA GLY A 153 10.75 -14.38 -3.59
C GLY A 153 9.40 -14.78 -3.02
N LEU A 154 8.48 -15.15 -3.92
CA LEU A 154 7.17 -15.65 -3.52
C LEU A 154 7.31 -16.88 -2.62
N PRO A 155 6.46 -17.05 -1.60
CA PRO A 155 6.40 -18.27 -0.83
C PRO A 155 6.16 -19.48 -1.76
N PRO A 156 6.73 -20.67 -1.46
CA PRO A 156 6.50 -21.87 -2.24
C PRO A 156 4.99 -22.15 -2.41
N ASN A 157 4.59 -22.61 -3.59
CA ASN A 157 3.19 -22.93 -3.94
C ASN A 157 2.22 -21.73 -3.97
N THR A 158 2.72 -20.50 -4.03
CA THR A 158 1.88 -19.31 -4.27
C THR A 158 1.52 -19.21 -5.75
N ILE A 159 0.24 -19.37 -6.10
CA ILE A 159 -0.29 -19.12 -7.45
C ILE A 159 -1.14 -17.86 -7.39
N LEU A 160 -0.72 -16.79 -8.07
CA LEU A 160 -1.54 -15.58 -8.23
C LEU A 160 -2.64 -15.83 -9.27
N PRO A 161 -3.88 -15.37 -9.03
CA PRO A 161 -4.26 -14.34 -8.06
C PRO A 161 -4.58 -14.90 -6.65
N VAL A 162 -4.20 -14.18 -5.59
CA VAL A 162 -4.53 -14.41 -4.15
C VAL A 162 -6.03 -14.36 -3.81
N SER A 163 -6.90 -14.34 -4.82
CA SER A 163 -8.30 -14.65 -4.64
C SER A 163 -8.53 -16.02 -5.23
N LEU A 164 -8.53 -17.03 -4.38
CA LEU A 164 -9.36 -18.23 -4.44
C LEU A 164 -8.91 -19.13 -3.27
N PRO A 165 -9.86 -19.58 -2.44
CA PRO A 165 -9.67 -19.65 -0.98
C PRO A 165 -8.48 -18.81 -0.37
N PRO A 166 -7.93 -19.13 0.83
CA PRO A 166 -7.92 -18.32 2.06
C PRO A 166 -6.74 -17.32 2.18
N ALA A 167 -6.73 -16.27 3.02
CA ALA A 167 -7.49 -15.92 4.22
C ALA A 167 -7.73 -14.37 4.23
N VAL A 168 -8.83 -13.85 4.76
CA VAL A 168 -9.03 -13.56 6.19
C VAL A 168 -7.74 -13.01 6.83
N PHE A 169 -7.52 -11.70 6.72
CA PHE A 169 -6.51 -10.94 7.49
C PHE A 169 -5.03 -11.09 7.07
N GLU A 170 -4.65 -10.56 5.91
CA GLU A 170 -3.30 -9.98 5.77
C GLU A 170 -3.45 -8.45 5.83
N SER A 171 -3.18 -7.90 7.02
CA SER A 171 -3.37 -6.51 7.45
C SER A 171 -4.81 -5.97 7.43
N PRO A 172 -5.57 -6.13 8.52
CA PRO A 172 -6.81 -5.39 8.69
C PRO A 172 -6.54 -3.88 8.84
N CYS A 173 -7.09 -3.06 7.95
CA CYS A 173 -7.66 -1.83 8.47
C CYS A 173 -8.99 -2.24 9.13
N THR A 174 -8.95 -2.44 10.44
CA THR A 174 -10.15 -2.64 11.26
C THR A 174 -11.04 -1.40 11.11
N SER A 175 -12.20 -1.51 10.48
CA SER A 175 -13.33 -0.64 10.80
C SER A 175 -14.17 -1.36 11.85
N THR A 176 -13.93 -1.05 13.13
CA THR A 176 -14.95 -1.23 14.14
C THR A 176 -16.05 -0.22 13.85
N ALA A 177 -17.16 -0.67 13.27
CA ALA A 177 -18.41 0.08 13.35
C ALA A 177 -18.98 -0.13 14.76
N SER A 178 -19.33 0.99 15.41
CA SER A 178 -19.98 1.04 16.72
C SER A 178 -21.36 0.39 16.71
#